data_AF-A0A353QWT5-F1
#
_entry.id   AF-A0A353QWT5-F1
#
_cell.length_a   1.000
_cell.length_b   1.000
_cell.length_c   1.000
_cell.angle_alpha   90.00
_cell.angle_beta   90.00
_cell.angle_gamma   90.00
#
_symmetry.space_group_name_H-M   'P 1'
#
loop_
_entity.id
_entity.type
_entity.pdbx_description
1 polymer ?
#
loop_
_entity_poly.entity_id
_entity_poly.type
_entity_poly.pdbx_seq_one_letter_code
_entity_poly.pdbx_strand_id
1 'polypeptide(L)' 'MNIKLYCKSMGKIFRVTKVALNDQEANDYCSKHKDQGVIAVDNKNGLVYIAEFYSSKVPSSVLPD' A
#
# COMPACT_ATOMS: atom_id res chain seq x y z
N MET A 1 5.00 16.93 -2.90
CA MET A 1 6.01 15.99 -2.36
C MET A 1 5.45 14.58 -2.54
N ASN A 2 6.04 13.78 -3.43
CA ASN A 2 5.47 12.47 -3.79
C ASN A 2 6.05 11.40 -2.84
N ILE A 3 5.45 11.23 -1.67
CA ILE A 3 5.86 10.21 -0.70
C ILE A 3 5.48 8.86 -1.32
N LYS A 4 6.47 8.14 -1.84
CA LYS A 4 6.30 6.75 -2.26
C LYS A 4 6.60 5.87 -1.06
N LEU A 5 5.55 5.40 -0.40
CA LEU A 5 5.67 4.49 0.74
C LEU A 5 5.73 3.07 0.19
N TYR A 6 6.76 2.31 0.59
CA TYR A 6 6.98 0.94 0.15
C TYR A 6 6.91 0.01 1.36
N CYS A 7 6.24 -1.13 1.23
CA CYS A 7 6.24 -2.16 2.27
C CYS A 7 6.77 -3.48 1.73
N LYS A 8 7.46 -4.24 2.58
CA LYS A 8 7.95 -5.59 2.29
C LYS A 8 7.04 -6.61 2.96
N SER A 9 6.47 -7.53 2.18
CA SER A 9 5.70 -8.66 2.71
C SER A 9 6.04 -9.92 1.91
N MET A 10 6.38 -11.01 2.61
CA MET A 10 6.77 -12.30 2.00
C MET A 10 7.83 -12.18 0.88
N GLY A 11 8.81 -11.28 1.04
CA GLY A 11 9.87 -11.05 0.04
C GLY A 11 9.46 -10.21 -1.17
N LYS A 12 8.22 -9.74 -1.23
CA LYS A 12 7.71 -8.82 -2.27
C LYS A 12 7.68 -7.39 -1.74
N ILE A 13 7.90 -6.43 -2.63
CA ILE A 13 7.66 -5.01 -2.40
C ILE A 13 6.31 -4.64 -2.95
N PHE A 14 5.56 -3.90 -2.16
CA PHE A 14 4.36 -3.21 -2.59
C PHE A 14 4.57 -1.70 -2.50
N ARG A 15 3.99 -0.96 -3.44
CA ARG A 15 4.01 0.51 -3.46
C ARG A 15 2.64 1.02 -3.05
N VAL A 16 2.59 1.82 -2.00
CA VAL A 16 1.36 2.52 -1.61
C VAL A 16 0.99 3.51 -2.69
N THR A 17 -0.22 3.37 -3.20
CA THR A 17 -0.80 4.16 -4.29
C THR A 17 -1.95 5.03 -3.79
N LYS A 18 -2.63 4.60 -2.71
CA LYS A 18 -3.76 5.31 -2.11
C LYS A 18 -3.80 5.11 -0.59
N VAL A 19 -4.19 6.18 0.10
CA VAL A 19 -4.64 6.15 1.49
C VAL A 19 -6.13 6.51 1.49
N ALA A 20 -6.97 5.62 1.99
CA ALA A 20 -8.41 5.83 2.18
C ALA A 20 -8.71 6.22 3.63
N LEU A 21 -9.77 7.00 3.84
CA LEU A 21 -10.17 7.55 5.14
C LEU A 21 -11.09 6.63 5.95
N ASN A 22 -11.51 5.51 5.35
CA ASN A 22 -12.31 4.47 5.98
C ASN A 22 -12.38 3.23 5.07
N ASP A 23 -12.96 2.15 5.59
CA ASP A 23 -13.14 0.87 4.90
C ASP A 23 -14.02 0.98 3.65
N GLN A 24 -15.05 1.83 3.67
CA GLN A 24 -15.96 1.99 2.52
C GLN A 24 -15.21 2.58 1.31
N GLU A 25 -14.46 3.66 1.51
CA GLU A 25 -13.63 4.25 0.46
C GLU A 25 -12.57 3.27 -0.04
N ALA A 26 -11.97 2.50 0.87
CA ALA A 26 -11.00 1.48 0.49
C ALA A 26 -11.62 0.37 -0.37
N ASN A 27 -12.79 -0.12 0.02
CA ASN A 27 -13.54 -1.13 -0.72
C ASN A 27 -13.96 -0.62 -2.10
N ASP A 28 -14.48 0.59 -2.18
CA ASP A 28 -14.86 1.22 -3.45
C ASP A 28 -13.65 1.39 -4.37
N TYR A 29 -12.50 1.75 -3.81
CA TYR A 29 -11.27 1.89 -4.57
C TYR A 29 -10.76 0.54 -5.10
N CYS A 30 -10.63 -0.47 -4.24
CA CYS A 30 -10.22 -1.83 -4.61
C CYS A 30 -11.24 -2.51 -5.56
N SER A 31 -12.52 -2.12 -5.49
CA SER A 31 -13.53 -2.62 -6.44
C SER A 31 -13.22 -2.19 -7.88
N LYS A 32 -12.60 -1.01 -8.06
CA LYS A 32 -12.23 -0.42 -9.35
C LYS A 32 -10.80 -0.75 -9.78
N HIS A 33 -9.90 -1.03 -8.83
CA HIS A 33 -8.48 -1.33 -9.06
C HIS A 33 -8.16 -2.74 -8.55
N LYS A 34 -8.48 -3.75 -9.36
CA LYS A 34 -8.40 -5.19 -8.99
C LYS A 34 -6.98 -5.71 -8.77
N ASP A 35 -6.00 -4.99 -9.27
CA ASP A 35 -4.56 -5.24 -9.15
C ASP A 35 -3.96 -4.69 -7.85
N GLN A 36 -4.76 -3.96 -7.06
CA GLN A 36 -4.36 -3.34 -5.80
C GLN A 36 -5.10 -3.98 -4.62
N GLY A 37 -4.50 -3.87 -3.43
CA GLY A 37 -5.08 -4.44 -2.22
C GLY A 37 -4.73 -3.65 -0.97
N VAL A 38 -5.53 -3.82 0.07
CA VAL A 38 -5.26 -3.27 1.41
C VAL A 38 -4.07 -3.98 2.01
N ILE A 39 -3.06 -3.21 2.44
CA ILE A 39 -1.83 -3.74 3.05
C ILE A 39 -1.67 -3.39 4.53
N ALA A 40 -2.37 -2.35 5.00
CA ALA A 40 -2.34 -1.93 6.40
C ALA A 40 -3.60 -1.11 6.73
N VAL A 41 -4.02 -1.20 7.99
CA VAL A 41 -5.12 -0.41 8.55
C VAL A 41 -4.60 0.26 9.83
N ASP A 42 -4.64 1.58 9.86
CA ASP A 42 -4.36 2.38 11.05
C ASP A 42 -5.68 2.69 11.76
N ASN A 43 -6.03 1.82 12.71
CA ASN A 43 -7.25 1.96 13.51
C ASN A 43 -7.29 3.24 14.36
N LYS A 44 -6.14 3.87 14.65
CA LYS A 44 -6.09 5.08 15.47
C LYS A 44 -6.55 6.30 14.68
N ASN A 45 -6.18 6.36 13.40
CA ASN A 45 -6.50 7.48 12.52
C ASN A 45 -7.61 7.15 11.50
N GLY A 46 -8.10 5.92 11.49
CA GLY A 46 -9.10 5.43 10.52
C GLY A 46 -8.56 5.31 9.10
N LEU A 47 -7.24 5.21 8.92
CA LEU A 47 -6.62 5.22 7.59
C LEU A 47 -6.42 3.80 7.07
N VAL A 48 -6.70 3.59 5.79
CA VAL A 48 -6.49 2.32 5.09
C VAL A 48 -5.50 2.51 3.97
N TYR A 49 -4.38 1.78 4.01
CA TYR A 49 -3.30 1.86 3.03
C TYR A 49 -3.50 0.81 1.95
N ILE A 50 -3.62 1.27 0.71
CA ILE A 50 -3.84 0.44 -0.47
C ILE A 50 -2.57 0.51 -1.31
N ALA A 51 -2.11 -0.65 -1.76
CA ALA A 51 -0.89 -0.77 -2.52
C ALA A 51 -1.03 -1.76 -3.67
N GLU A 52 -0.19 -1.56 -4.67
CA GLU A 52 0.00 -2.49 -5.78
C GLU A 52 1.32 -3.25 -5.61
N PHE A 53 1.42 -4.43 -6.22
CA PHE A 53 2.69 -5.13 -6.30
C PHE A 53 3.69 -4.30 -7.13
N TYR A 54 4.89 -4.09 -6.59
CA TYR A 54 5.94 -3.31 -7.25
C TYR A 54 7.07 -4.20 -7.78
N SER A 55 7.66 -5.06 -6.93
CA SER A 55 8.81 -5.90 -7.32
C SER A 55 9.01 -7.08 -6.37
N SER A 56 9.50 -8.20 -6.88
CA SER A 56 9.95 -9.35 -6.06
C SER A 56 11.40 -9.23 -5.60
N LYS A 57 12.13 -8.22 -6.10
CA LYS A 57 13.50 -7.90 -5.71
C LYS A 57 13.49 -6.62 -4.93
N VAL A 58 14.08 -6.63 -3.74
CA VAL A 58 14.25 -5.44 -2.91
C VAL A 58 15.54 -4.74 -3.32
N PRO A 59 15.51 -3.58 -3.99
CA PRO A 59 16.71 -2.76 -4.12
C PRO A 59 16.99 -2.18 -2.73
N SER A 60 18.19 -2.38 -2.21
CA SER A 60 18.62 -1.87 -0.90
C SER A 60 18.50 -0.35 -0.79
N SER A 61 18.40 0.37 -1.92
CA SER A 61 18.20 1.81 -1.98
C SER A 61 16.76 2.28 -1.70
N VAL A 62 15.77 1.38 -1.72
CA VAL A 62 14.34 1.72 -1.58
C VAL A 62 13.85 1.53 -0.14
N LEU A 63 14.45 0.61 0.61
CA LEU A 63 14.15 0.36 2.01
C LEU A 63 15.43 0.60 2.81
N PRO A 64 15.63 1.79 3.41
CA PRO A 64 16.71 1.97 4.37
C PRO A 64 16.48 1.02 5.56
N ASP A 65 17.56 0.38 6.01
CA ASP A 65 17.56 -0.47 7.21
C ASP A 65 17.11 0.30 8.47
#